data_AF-A0A382YZZ1-F1
#
_entry.id   AF-A0A382YZZ1-F1
#
_cell.length_a   1.000
_cell.length_b   1.000
_cell.length_c   1.000
_cell.angle_alpha   90.00
_cell.angle_beta   90.00
_cell.angle_gamma   90.00
#
_symmetry.space_group_name_H-M   'P 1'
#
loop_
_entity.id
_entity.type
_entity.pdbx_description
1 polymer ?
#
loop_
_entity_poly.entity_id
_entity_poly.type
_entity_poly.pdbx_seq_one_letter_code
_entity_poly.pdbx_strand_id
1 'polypeptide(L)'
;MSSESASYILSACRENDVKFIRLWFTDILGALKSLQITVEEVEKAVEEGVGFDGSSIEGFARIDESDMIAIPDPTTFQLVPWRPREQGVARMFCDIYRPDGEPFEGDPRRILRNQLERVKSLGYTFYVSPEMEYFYFTDS
;
A
#
# COMPACT_ATOMS: atom_id res chain seq x y z
N MET A 1 8.32 6.51 -15.77
CA MET A 1 7.13 6.68 -14.91
C MET A 1 7.50 6.66 -13.42
N SER A 2 8.49 5.88 -12.96
CA SER A 2 8.94 5.87 -11.55
C SER A 2 9.54 7.20 -11.10
N SER A 3 10.46 7.80 -11.87
CA SER A 3 11.21 9.00 -11.47
C SER A 3 10.36 10.27 -11.28
N GLU A 4 9.40 10.53 -12.18
CA GLU A 4 8.49 11.68 -12.06
C GLU A 4 7.55 11.54 -10.86
N SER A 5 7.06 10.32 -10.62
CA SER A 5 6.15 10.04 -9.49
C SER A 5 6.87 10.19 -8.15
N ALA A 6 8.10 9.67 -8.04
CA ALA A 6 8.94 9.83 -6.85
C ALA A 6 9.28 11.32 -6.61
N SER A 7 9.62 12.07 -7.66
CA SER A 7 9.89 13.51 -7.55
C SER A 7 8.68 14.31 -7.06
N TYR A 8 7.48 13.97 -7.55
CA TYR A 8 6.23 14.56 -7.06
C TYR A 8 6.02 14.27 -5.57
N ILE A 9 6.15 13.01 -5.15
CA ILE A 9 6.00 12.61 -3.73
C ILE A 9 7.01 13.35 -2.85
N LEU A 10 8.28 13.39 -3.24
CA LEU A 10 9.33 14.08 -2.48
C LEU A 10 9.06 15.59 -2.34
N SER A 11 8.48 16.20 -3.38
CA SER A 11 8.07 17.61 -3.33
C SER A 11 6.89 17.81 -2.39
N ALA A 12 5.85 16.96 -2.48
CA ALA A 12 4.71 17.00 -1.57
C ALA A 12 5.12 16.76 -0.10
N CYS A 13 6.07 15.84 0.15
CA CYS A 13 6.60 15.58 1.47
C CYS A 13 7.31 16.82 2.05
N ARG A 14 8.13 17.51 1.24
CA ARG A 14 8.81 18.75 1.66
C ARG A 14 7.85 19.87 1.98
N GLU A 15 6.82 20.07 1.15
CA GLU A 15 5.81 21.10 1.35
C GLU A 15 4.98 20.89 2.63
N ASN A 16 4.78 19.64 3.02
CA ASN A 16 3.93 19.26 4.15
C ASN A 16 4.72 18.81 5.39
N ASP A 17 6.04 19.07 5.44
CA ASP A 17 6.94 18.65 6.52
C ASP A 17 6.78 17.17 6.92
N VAL A 18 6.60 16.30 5.92
CA VAL A 18 6.47 14.85 6.13
C VAL A 18 7.83 14.27 6.44
N LYS A 19 7.89 13.44 7.48
CA LYS A 19 9.11 12.71 7.88
C LYS A 19 9.02 11.21 7.64
N PHE A 20 7.81 10.66 7.69
CA PHE A 20 7.57 9.23 7.57
C PHE A 20 6.48 8.92 6.55
N ILE A 21 6.65 7.83 5.83
CA ILE A 21 5.62 7.27 4.95
C ILE A 21 5.24 5.88 5.44
N ARG A 22 3.94 5.67 5.63
CA ARG A 22 3.37 4.34 5.89
C ARG A 22 3.06 3.64 4.58
N LEU A 23 3.61 2.45 4.43
CA LEU A 23 3.35 1.56 3.32
C LEU A 23 2.24 0.60 3.74
N TRP A 24 1.04 0.80 3.21
CA TRP A 24 -0.18 0.08 3.58
C TRP A 24 -0.47 -1.06 2.63
N PHE A 25 -0.89 -2.20 3.17
CA PHE A 25 -1.41 -3.32 2.40
C PHE A 25 -2.42 -4.09 3.24
N THR A 26 -3.14 -5.04 2.65
CA THR A 26 -4.17 -5.81 3.35
C THR A 26 -3.81 -7.28 3.34
N ASP A 27 -4.08 -7.96 4.45
CA ASP A 27 -4.05 -9.43 4.50
C ASP A 27 -5.34 -10.04 3.94
N ILE A 28 -5.41 -11.38 3.89
CA ILE A 28 -6.56 -12.09 3.32
C ILE A 28 -7.86 -11.91 4.13
N LEU A 29 -7.75 -11.51 5.40
CA LEU A 29 -8.88 -11.26 6.28
C LEU A 29 -9.37 -9.80 6.17
N GLY A 30 -8.72 -8.99 5.33
CA GLY A 30 -9.03 -7.58 5.13
C GLY A 30 -8.42 -6.67 6.21
N ALA A 31 -7.55 -7.18 7.07
CA ALA A 31 -6.89 -6.36 8.07
C ALA A 31 -5.79 -5.50 7.41
N LEU A 32 -5.80 -4.21 7.74
CA LEU A 32 -4.78 -3.27 7.27
C LEU A 32 -3.44 -3.57 7.99
N LYS A 33 -2.40 -3.78 7.21
CA LYS A 33 -1.01 -3.93 7.64
C LYS A 33 -0.21 -2.71 7.21
N SER A 34 0.92 -2.46 7.89
CA SER A 34 1.77 -1.34 7.54
C SER A 34 3.25 -1.56 7.83
N LEU A 35 4.09 -1.11 6.91
CA LEU A 35 5.51 -0.83 7.14
C LEU A 35 5.70 0.69 7.21
N GLN A 36 6.83 1.14 7.74
CA GLN A 36 7.16 2.56 7.81
C GLN A 36 8.56 2.79 7.26
N ILE A 37 8.68 3.77 6.38
CA ILE A 37 9.95 4.26 5.82
C ILE A 37 10.11 5.75 6.10
N THR A 38 11.33 6.26 5.97
CA THR A 38 11.59 7.71 5.96
C THR A 38 11.42 8.29 4.56
N VAL A 39 11.34 9.62 4.45
CA VAL A 39 11.17 10.28 3.14
C VAL A 39 12.39 10.06 2.23
N GLU A 40 13.57 9.89 2.81
CA GLU A 40 14.82 9.62 2.07
C GLU A 40 14.80 8.26 1.36
N GLU A 41 14.00 7.31 1.85
CA GLU A 41 13.90 5.96 1.31
C GLU A 41 12.87 5.85 0.17
N VAL A 42 12.10 6.91 -0.10
CA VAL A 42 10.94 6.87 -1.02
C VAL A 42 11.33 6.53 -2.45
N GLU A 43 12.40 7.12 -2.96
CA GLU A 43 12.85 6.89 -4.33
C GLU A 43 13.19 5.42 -4.54
N LYS A 44 14.00 4.86 -3.63
CA LYS A 44 14.34 3.45 -3.61
C LYS A 44 13.09 2.57 -3.43
N ALA A 45 12.20 2.93 -2.51
CA ALA A 45 10.99 2.16 -2.25
C ALA A 45 10.06 2.09 -3.48
N VAL A 46 9.93 3.17 -4.26
CA VAL A 46 9.12 3.17 -5.49
C VAL A 46 9.75 2.35 -6.61
N GLU A 47 11.07 2.28 -6.66
CA GLU A 47 11.80 1.55 -7.72
C GLU A 47 12.00 0.06 -7.42
N GLU A 48 12.43 -0.25 -6.21
CA GLU A 48 12.84 -1.61 -5.80
C GLU A 48 11.84 -2.28 -4.84
N GLY A 49 10.93 -1.50 -4.24
CA GLY A 49 10.07 -1.97 -3.16
C GLY A 49 10.78 -2.06 -1.81
N VAL A 50 10.05 -2.51 -0.79
CA VAL A 50 10.54 -2.69 0.58
C VAL A 50 10.30 -4.13 1.01
N GLY A 51 11.37 -4.81 1.41
CA GLY A 51 11.30 -6.19 1.92
C GLY A 51 10.63 -6.26 3.29
N PHE A 52 9.84 -7.31 3.52
CA PHE A 52 9.23 -7.61 4.82
C PHE A 52 9.00 -9.11 4.99
N ASP A 53 8.81 -9.52 6.25
CA ASP A 53 8.50 -10.90 6.61
C ASP A 53 6.99 -11.18 6.48
N GLY A 54 6.62 -11.86 5.40
CA GLY A 54 5.28 -12.35 5.09
C GLY A 54 4.80 -13.47 6.01
N SER A 55 5.67 -14.18 6.75
CA SER A 55 5.25 -15.23 7.69
C SER A 55 4.45 -14.69 8.88
N SER A 56 4.58 -13.38 9.14
CA SER A 56 3.83 -12.65 10.17
C SER A 56 2.45 -12.16 9.69
N ILE A 57 2.06 -12.45 8.44
CA ILE A 57 0.83 -11.98 7.81
C ILE A 57 -0.11 -13.16 7.56
N GLU A 58 -1.34 -13.07 8.09
CA GLU A 58 -2.34 -14.13 7.93
C GLU A 58 -2.67 -14.38 6.46
N GLY A 59 -2.63 -15.66 6.06
CA GLY A 59 -2.84 -16.07 4.67
C GLY A 59 -1.67 -15.83 3.73
N PHE A 60 -0.58 -15.21 4.20
CA PHE A 60 0.67 -15.13 3.47
C PHE A 60 1.54 -16.33 3.91
N ALA A 61 2.48 -16.74 3.05
CA ALA A 61 3.02 -18.10 2.94
C ALA A 61 3.26 -18.87 4.26
N ARG A 62 2.85 -20.15 4.26
CA ARG A 62 2.93 -21.07 5.41
C ARG A 62 4.34 -21.67 5.61
N ILE A 63 5.37 -20.85 5.79
CA ILE A 63 6.73 -21.20 6.29
C ILE A 63 7.87 -21.18 5.24
N ASP A 64 7.65 -21.47 3.95
CA ASP A 64 8.76 -21.56 2.96
C ASP A 64 9.02 -20.29 2.12
N GLU A 65 8.19 -19.25 2.24
CA GLU A 65 8.31 -18.00 1.46
C GLU A 65 8.11 -16.78 2.37
N SER A 66 8.92 -16.68 3.43
CA SER A 66 8.83 -15.59 4.41
C SER A 66 9.19 -14.24 3.83
N ASP A 67 10.10 -14.16 2.86
CA ASP A 67 10.53 -12.87 2.32
C ASP A 67 9.57 -12.40 1.23
N MET A 68 8.99 -11.21 1.42
CA MET A 68 8.06 -10.59 0.48
C MET A 68 8.48 -9.14 0.22
N ILE A 69 8.05 -8.58 -0.91
CA ILE A 69 8.35 -7.20 -1.31
C ILE A 69 7.05 -6.41 -1.39
N ALA A 70 6.99 -5.29 -0.69
CA ALA A 70 5.93 -4.30 -0.80
C ALA A 70 6.34 -3.18 -1.76
N ILE A 71 5.69 -3.10 -2.92
CA ILE A 71 5.93 -2.04 -3.90
C ILE A 71 4.86 -0.96 -3.75
N PRO A 72 5.20 0.27 -3.31
CA PRO A 72 4.24 1.35 -3.14
C PRO A 72 3.67 1.82 -4.48
N ASP A 73 2.37 2.10 -4.49
CA ASP A 73 1.67 2.73 -5.62
C ASP A 73 1.63 4.26 -5.41
N PRO A 74 2.43 5.04 -6.17
CA PRO A 74 2.51 6.50 -6.02
C PRO A 74 1.17 7.21 -6.20
N THR A 75 0.25 6.64 -6.99
CA THR A 75 -1.07 7.24 -7.25
C THR A 75 -1.95 7.27 -6.01
N THR A 76 -1.57 6.52 -4.97
CA THR A 76 -2.26 6.44 -3.69
C THR A 76 -1.59 7.27 -2.59
N PHE A 77 -0.66 8.17 -2.93
CA PHE A 77 -0.06 9.04 -1.92
C PHE A 77 -1.12 9.94 -1.26
N GLN A 78 -1.19 9.92 0.07
CA GLN A 78 -2.00 10.86 0.86
C GLN A 78 -1.36 11.17 2.21
N LEU A 79 -1.60 12.37 2.72
CA LEU A 79 -1.28 12.73 4.11
C LEU A 79 -2.21 12.01 5.08
N VAL A 80 -1.70 11.64 6.26
CA VAL A 80 -2.49 11.04 7.34
C VAL A 80 -3.04 12.16 8.24
N PRO A 81 -4.34 12.48 8.18
CA PRO A 81 -4.87 13.74 8.69
C PRO A 81 -4.93 13.83 10.23
N TRP A 82 -4.90 12.70 10.93
CA TRP A 82 -4.90 12.64 12.40
C TRP A 82 -3.49 12.66 13.01
N ARG A 83 -2.44 12.80 12.19
CA ARG A 83 -1.06 12.93 12.66
C ARG A 83 -0.67 14.41 12.72
N PRO A 84 0.28 14.79 13.59
CA PRO A 84 0.80 16.15 13.63
C PRO A 84 1.29 16.60 12.25
N ARG A 85 1.19 17.91 11.98
CA ARG A 85 1.74 18.49 10.74
C ARG A 85 3.26 18.60 10.79
N GLU A 86 3.82 18.93 11.95
CA GLU A 86 5.26 18.91 12.14
C GLU A 86 5.75 17.47 12.18
N GLN A 87 6.77 17.14 11.38
CA GLN A 87 7.24 15.77 11.17
C GLN A 87 6.07 14.83 10.82
N GLY A 88 5.26 15.26 9.85
CA GLY A 88 4.03 14.61 9.43
C GLY A 88 4.23 13.20 8.89
N VAL A 89 3.11 12.51 8.72
CA VAL A 89 3.06 11.14 8.20
C VAL A 89 2.20 11.12 6.95
N ALA A 90 2.74 10.55 5.87
CA ALA A 90 1.98 10.22 4.67
C ALA A 90 1.77 8.70 4.59
N ARG A 91 0.96 8.27 3.62
CA ARG A 91 0.74 6.86 3.31
C ARG A 91 0.68 6.61 1.82
N MET A 92 1.01 5.39 1.42
CA MET A 92 0.76 4.82 0.10
C MET A 92 0.30 3.38 0.28
N PHE A 93 -0.63 2.92 -0.53
CA PHE A 93 -0.94 1.50 -0.64
C PHE A 93 0.11 0.80 -1.50
N CYS A 94 0.47 -0.42 -1.12
CA CYS A 94 1.40 -1.26 -1.84
C CYS A 94 0.66 -2.36 -2.60
N ASP A 95 1.28 -2.85 -3.66
CA ASP A 95 1.03 -4.19 -4.21
C ASP A 95 2.14 -5.11 -3.69
N ILE A 96 1.81 -6.38 -3.45
CA ILE A 96 2.76 -7.35 -2.86
C ILE A 96 3.36 -8.24 -3.94
N TYR A 97 4.66 -8.46 -3.84
CA TYR A 97 5.47 -9.23 -4.76
C TYR A 97 6.31 -10.27 -4.02
N ARG A 98 6.64 -11.34 -4.74
CA ARG A 98 7.61 -12.35 -4.33
C ARG A 98 9.04 -11.83 -4.60
N PRO A 99 10.08 -12.38 -3.95
CA PRO A 99 11.46 -11.97 -4.16
C PRO A 99 11.99 -12.19 -5.59
N ASP A 100 11.37 -13.10 -6.34
CA ASP A 100 11.67 -13.35 -7.76
C ASP A 100 11.07 -12.28 -8.70
N GLY A 101 10.31 -11.32 -8.17
CA GLY A 101 9.68 -10.24 -8.91
C GLY A 101 8.27 -10.58 -9.42
N GLU A 102 7.75 -11.78 -9.17
CA GLU A 102 6.39 -12.14 -9.54
C GLU A 102 5.37 -11.54 -8.56
N PRO A 103 4.20 -11.06 -9.04
CA PRO A 103 3.14 -10.61 -8.16
C PRO A 103 2.69 -11.72 -7.21
N PHE A 104 2.46 -11.37 -5.94
CA PHE A 104 1.92 -12.33 -4.98
C PHE A 104 0.43 -12.60 -5.28
N GLU A 105 0.10 -13.85 -5.56
CA GLU A 105 -1.26 -14.28 -5.90
C GLU A 105 -2.28 -14.09 -4.76
N GLY A 106 -1.80 -14.09 -3.51
CA GLY A 106 -2.62 -13.89 -2.33
C GLY A 106 -2.91 -12.43 -1.98
N ASP A 107 -2.37 -11.46 -2.73
CA ASP A 107 -2.64 -10.04 -2.53
C ASP A 107 -4.09 -9.69 -2.93
N PRO A 108 -4.97 -9.31 -1.97
CA PRO A 108 -6.36 -8.97 -2.28
C PRO A 108 -6.49 -7.83 -3.28
N ARG A 109 -5.56 -6.86 -3.25
CA ARG A 109 -5.56 -5.71 -4.16
C ARG A 109 -5.27 -6.16 -5.59
N ARG A 110 -4.31 -7.06 -5.78
CA ARG A 110 -4.01 -7.68 -7.08
C ARG A 110 -5.21 -8.45 -7.62
N ILE A 111 -5.88 -9.24 -6.78
CA ILE A 111 -7.08 -9.99 -7.18
C ILE A 111 -8.15 -9.04 -7.73
N LEU A 112 -8.39 -7.92 -7.05
CA LEU A 112 -9.33 -6.90 -7.53
C LEU A 112 -8.90 -6.32 -8.89
N ARG A 113 -7.63 -5.92 -9.05
CA ARG A 113 -7.12 -5.40 -10.34
C ARG A 113 -7.35 -6.39 -11.49
N ASN A 114 -7.07 -7.67 -11.28
CA ASN A 114 -7.26 -8.72 -12.27
C ASN A 114 -8.75 -8.85 -12.69
N GLN A 115 -9.69 -8.76 -11.74
CA GLN A 115 -11.11 -8.79 -12.07
C GLN A 115 -11.56 -7.53 -12.82
N LEU A 116 -11.04 -6.35 -12.45
CA LEU A 116 -11.34 -5.11 -13.16
C LEU A 116 -10.84 -5.14 -14.61
N GLU A 117 -9.67 -5.70 -14.87
CA GLU A 117 -9.16 -5.91 -16.23
C GLU A 117 -10.05 -6.86 -17.04
N ARG A 118 -10.53 -7.95 -16.42
CA ARG A 118 -11.48 -8.87 -17.04
C ARG A 118 -12.82 -8.18 -17.36
N VAL A 119 -13.35 -7.37 -16.45
CA VAL A 119 -14.59 -6.61 -16.68
C VAL A 119 -14.41 -5.62 -17.82
N LYS A 120 -13.26 -4.94 -17.87
CA LYS A 120 -12.90 -4.00 -18.93
C LYS A 120 -12.77 -4.67 -20.29
N SER A 121 -12.18 -5.87 -20.38
CA SER A 121 -12.03 -6.60 -21.65
C SER A 121 -13.36 -7.07 -22.23
N LEU A 122 -14.39 -7.20 -21.39
CA LEU A 122 -15.76 -7.46 -21.80
C LEU A 122 -16.54 -6.19 -22.20
N GLY A 123 -15.91 -5.01 -22.18
CA GLY A 123 -16.51 -3.73 -22.56
C GLY A 123 -17.30 -3.05 -21.44
N TYR A 124 -17.19 -3.51 -20.19
CA TYR A 124 -17.89 -2.93 -19.05
C TYR A 124 -16.99 -2.01 -18.22
N THR A 125 -17.63 -1.09 -17.48
CA THR A 125 -16.98 -0.29 -16.44
C THR A 125 -17.61 -0.64 -15.10
N PHE A 126 -16.78 -0.92 -14.10
CA PHE A 126 -17.23 -1.25 -12.75
C PHE A 126 -17.29 0.00 -11.87
N TYR A 127 -18.40 0.17 -11.15
CA TYR A 127 -18.58 1.19 -10.13
C TYR A 127 -19.09 0.52 -8.85
N VAL A 128 -18.60 0.96 -7.69
CA VAL A 128 -19.05 0.49 -6.39
C VAL A 128 -19.18 1.68 -5.44
N SER A 129 -20.24 1.67 -4.62
CA SER A 129 -20.47 2.65 -3.56
C SER A 129 -20.70 1.88 -2.26
N PRO A 130 -19.68 1.77 -1.39
CA PRO A 130 -19.84 1.12 -0.10
C PRO A 130 -20.59 2.03 0.88
N GLU A 131 -21.52 1.46 1.63
CA GLU A 131 -22.15 2.10 2.78
C GLU A 131 -21.58 1.47 4.05
N MET A 132 -20.83 2.26 4.84
CA MET A 132 -20.17 1.77 6.05
C MET A 132 -21.01 2.09 7.27
N GLU A 133 -21.57 1.06 7.89
CA GLU A 133 -22.21 1.14 9.20
C GLU A 133 -21.23 0.69 10.29
N TYR A 134 -21.25 1.38 11.44
CA TYR A 134 -20.38 1.08 12.57
C TYR A 134 -21.00 1.55 13.89
N PHE A 135 -20.49 1.01 15.00
CA PHE A 135 -20.92 1.36 16.36
C PHE A 135 -19.83 2.16 17.09
N TYR A 136 -20.24 3.10 17.95
CA TYR A 136 -19.37 3.73 18.95
C TYR A 136 -19.60 3.07 20.30
N PHE A 137 -18.56 2.50 20.92
CA PHE A 137 -18.62 2.02 22.30
C PHE A 137 -17.99 3.05 23.24
N THR A 138 -18.42 3.08 24.50
CA THR A 138 -17.98 4.08 25.49
C THR A 138 -16.48 4.05 25.78
N ASP A 139 -15.85 2.89 25.60
CA ASP A 139 -14.42 2.65 25.86
C ASP A 139 -13.59 2.51 24.55
N SER A 140 -14.13 2.97 23.41
CA SER A 140 -13.42 2.96 22.11
C SER A 140 -12.41 4.11 21.97
#